data_AF-A0A9D8IZ22-F1
#
_entry.id   AF-A0A9D8IZ22-F1
#
_cell.length_a   1.000
_cell.length_b   1.000
_cell.length_c   1.000
_cell.angle_alpha   90.00
_cell.angle_beta   90.00
_cell.angle_gamma   90.00
#
_symmetry.space_group_name_H-M   'P 1'
#
loop_
_entity.id
_entity.type
_entity.pdbx_description
1 polymer ?
#
loop_
_entity_poly.entity_id
_entity_poly.type
_entity_poly.pdbx_seq_one_letter_code
_entity_poly.pdbx_strand_id
1 'polypeptide(L)'
;GMARTGGDLLMAGCLDTQFSWDTRFNGRPNGAFTFYALKTLAALGPDATYAEWFRRITPAYLPTNQLPQNPQLFGSASARKWKVFA
;
A
#
# COMPACT_ATOMS: atom_id res chain seq x y z
N GLY A 1 -8.78 24.71 1.21
CA GLY A 1 -8.34 23.32 0.99
C GLY A 1 -6.83 23.29 0.95
N MET A 2 -6.19 22.37 1.69
CA MET A 2 -4.73 22.33 1.79
C MET A 2 -4.15 21.65 0.55
N ALA A 3 -3.85 22.42 -0.49
CA ALA A 3 -3.09 21.92 -1.63
C ALA A 3 -1.64 21.70 -1.18
N ARG A 4 -1.24 20.43 -1.01
CA ARG A 4 0.15 20.09 -0.66
C ARG A 4 1.03 20.31 -1.89
N THR A 5 2.03 21.18 -1.79
CA THR A 5 3.05 21.38 -2.82
C THR A 5 3.95 20.14 -2.85
N GLY A 6 3.81 19.28 -3.88
CA GLY A 6 4.59 18.03 -3.97
C GLY A 6 4.17 17.01 -5.05
N GLY A 7 3.07 17.27 -5.77
CA GLY A 7 2.48 16.34 -6.74
C GLY A 7 1.67 15.23 -6.08
N ASP A 8 1.08 14.32 -6.86
CA ASP A 8 0.26 13.22 -6.32
C ASP A 8 1.09 12.02 -5.86
N LEU A 9 0.48 11.19 -5.02
CA LEU A 9 1.02 9.90 -4.57
C LEU A 9 0.05 8.79 -4.99
N LEU A 10 0.58 7.73 -5.61
CA LEU A 10 -0.20 6.56 -6.01
C LEU A 10 0.40 5.30 -5.39
N MET A 11 -0.45 4.47 -4.78
CA MET A 11 -0.12 3.08 -4.44
C MET A 11 -0.89 2.15 -5.38
N ALA A 12 -0.17 1.32 -6.13
CA ALA A 12 -0.76 0.31 -7.01
C ALA A 12 -0.61 -1.09 -6.38
N GLY A 13 -1.59 -1.96 -6.62
CA GLY A 13 -1.59 -3.31 -6.06
C GLY A 13 -0.60 -4.28 -6.70
N CYS A 14 -0.11 -3.96 -7.90
CA CYS A 14 0.78 -4.80 -8.70
C CYS A 14 1.59 -3.93 -9.71
N LEU A 15 2.52 -4.57 -10.42
CA LEU A 15 3.11 -4.02 -11.64
C LEU A 15 2.09 -3.99 -12.78
N ASP A 16 2.36 -3.22 -13.83
CA ASP A 16 1.56 -3.15 -15.06
C ASP A 16 1.52 -4.47 -15.85
N THR A 17 2.53 -5.31 -15.65
CA THR A 17 2.68 -6.66 -16.22
C THR A 17 2.03 -7.76 -15.37
N GLN A 18 1.34 -7.40 -14.28
CA GLN A 18 0.78 -8.32 -13.30
C GLN A 18 -0.71 -8.08 -13.08
N PHE A 19 -1.39 -9.10 -12.55
CA PHE A 19 -2.75 -8.96 -12.06
C PHE A 19 -2.75 -8.57 -10.58
N SER A 20 -3.69 -7.70 -10.21
CA SER A 20 -4.05 -7.47 -8.81
C SER A 20 -5.10 -8.52 -8.41
N TRP A 21 -4.76 -9.37 -7.44
CA TRP A 21 -5.53 -10.56 -7.09
C TRP A 21 -6.60 -10.27 -6.03
N ASP A 22 -7.76 -10.91 -6.22
CA ASP A 22 -8.77 -11.10 -5.18
C ASP A 22 -8.64 -12.50 -4.57
N THR A 23 -8.73 -12.61 -3.25
CA THR A 23 -8.68 -13.91 -2.54
C THR A 23 -9.56 -13.89 -1.30
N ARG A 24 -9.65 -15.03 -0.60
CA ARG A 24 -10.42 -15.16 0.64
C ARG A 24 -9.50 -15.13 1.85
N PHE A 25 -9.72 -14.17 2.73
CA PHE A 25 -9.10 -14.14 4.06
C PHE A 25 -10.16 -14.53 5.08
N ASN A 26 -9.94 -15.64 5.79
CA ASN A 26 -10.93 -16.21 6.72
C ASN A 26 -12.31 -16.39 6.06
N GLY A 27 -12.34 -16.94 4.84
CA GLY A 27 -13.57 -17.17 4.07
C GLY A 27 -14.18 -15.92 3.41
N ARG A 28 -13.79 -14.70 3.80
CA ARG A 28 -14.31 -13.45 3.23
C ARG A 28 -13.53 -13.02 1.98
N PRO A 29 -14.20 -12.75 0.84
CA PRO A 29 -13.52 -12.24 -0.36
C PRO A 29 -13.02 -10.80 -0.15
N ASN A 30 -11.76 -10.54 -0.51
CA ASN A 30 -11.13 -9.22 -0.50
C ASN A 30 -10.05 -9.14 -1.59
N GLY A 31 -9.74 -7.93 -2.04
CA GLY A 31 -8.50 -7.67 -2.78
C GLY A 31 -7.28 -7.86 -1.89
N ALA A 32 -6.29 -8.64 -2.35
CA ALA A 32 -5.09 -8.98 -1.60
C ALA A 32 -4.30 -7.75 -1.15
N PHE A 33 -4.14 -6.77 -2.07
CA PHE A 33 -3.43 -5.52 -1.76
C PHE A 33 -4.16 -4.74 -0.66
N THR A 34 -5.45 -4.46 -0.85
CA THR A 34 -6.25 -3.66 0.10
C THR A 34 -6.37 -4.35 1.46
N PHE A 35 -6.52 -5.68 1.50
CA PHE A 35 -6.56 -6.42 2.76
C PHE A 35 -5.29 -6.19 3.59
N TYR A 36 -4.10 -6.37 2.99
CA TYR A 36 -2.84 -6.16 3.69
C TYR A 36 -2.54 -4.68 3.96
N ALA A 37 -2.97 -3.77 3.08
CA ALA A 37 -2.89 -2.34 3.31
C ALA A 37 -3.67 -1.93 4.57
N LEU A 38 -4.93 -2.38 4.70
CA LEU A 38 -5.75 -2.12 5.89
C LEU A 38 -5.22 -2.82 7.15
N LYS A 39 -4.77 -4.07 7.02
CA LYS A 39 -4.16 -4.82 8.14
C LYS A 39 -2.96 -4.08 8.73
N THR A 40 -2.11 -3.52 7.87
CA THR A 40 -0.91 -2.79 8.29
C THR A 40 -1.21 -1.37 8.73
N LEU A 41 -2.20 -0.71 8.11
CA LEU A 41 -2.67 0.61 8.50
C LEU A 41 -3.21 0.62 9.94
N ALA A 42 -3.94 -0.42 10.34
CA ALA A 42 -4.49 -0.57 11.69
C ALA A 42 -3.42 -0.66 12.80
N ALA A 43 -2.18 -1.05 12.45
CA ALA A 43 -1.05 -1.14 13.38
C ALA A 43 -0.04 0.02 13.22
N LEU A 44 -0.39 1.03 12.42
CA LEU A 44 0.50 2.12 12.06
C LEU A 44 0.48 3.22 13.13
N GLY A 45 1.65 3.76 13.49
CA GLY A 45 1.75 4.88 14.41
C GLY A 45 1.19 6.19 13.81
N PRO A 46 0.79 7.17 14.64
CA PRO A 46 0.13 8.40 14.19
C PRO A 46 1.02 9.28 13.29
N ASP A 47 2.35 9.21 13.46
CA ASP A 47 3.32 10.00 12.70
C ASP A 47 3.88 9.31 11.46
N ALA A 48 3.40 8.10 11.15
CA ALA A 48 3.95 7.31 10.07
C ALA A 48 3.67 7.93 8.69
N THR A 49 4.64 7.76 7.81
CA THR A 49 4.62 8.21 6.42
C THR A 49 4.07 7.14 5.47
N TYR A 50 3.66 7.55 4.27
CA TYR A 50 3.27 6.59 3.22
C TYR A 50 4.40 5.60 2.86
N ALA A 51 5.66 6.06 2.86
CA ALA A 51 6.81 5.17 2.65
C ALA A 51 6.97 4.13 3.77
N GLU A 52 6.68 4.50 5.02
CA GLU A 52 6.70 3.57 6.16
C GLU A 52 5.54 2.59 6.10
N TRP A 53 4.33 3.06 5.79
CA TRP A 53 3.16 2.19 5.61
C TRP A 53 3.40 1.19 4.48
N PHE A 54 3.86 1.65 3.33
CA PHE A 54 4.09 0.80 2.17
C PHE A 54 5.13 -0.31 2.44
N ARG A 55 6.20 -0.01 3.20
CA ARG A 55 7.19 -1.00 3.65
C ARG A 55 6.62 -2.08 4.58
N ARG A 56 5.50 -1.80 5.28
CA ARG A 56 4.79 -2.80 6.08
C ARG A 56 3.95 -3.74 5.22
N ILE A 57 3.59 -3.33 4.00
CA ILE A 57 2.83 -4.14 3.04
C ILE A 57 3.77 -5.05 2.24
N THR A 58 4.82 -4.46 1.66
CA THR A 58 5.79 -5.17 0.81
C THR A 58 7.23 -4.86 1.25
N PRO A 59 8.12 -5.86 1.35
CA PRO A 59 7.93 -7.29 1.01
C PRO A 59 7.28 -8.15 2.11
N ALA A 60 6.78 -7.55 3.20
CA ALA A 60 6.33 -8.31 4.38
C ALA A 60 5.14 -9.26 4.14
N TYR A 61 4.18 -8.87 3.29
CA TYR A 61 2.99 -9.69 2.99
C TYR A 61 2.81 -10.01 1.51
N LEU A 62 3.35 -9.18 0.61
CA LEU A 62 3.27 -9.34 -0.84
C LEU A 62 4.62 -8.98 -1.49
N PRO A 63 5.03 -9.65 -2.58
CA PRO A 63 4.37 -10.81 -3.22
C PRO A 63 4.50 -12.09 -2.38
N THR A 64 3.69 -13.10 -2.69
CA THR A 64 3.87 -14.48 -2.23
C THR A 64 3.74 -15.43 -3.41
N ASN A 65 4.05 -16.72 -3.23
CA ASN A 65 3.84 -17.73 -4.28
C ASN A 65 2.36 -17.83 -4.70
N GLN A 66 1.42 -17.64 -3.78
CA GLN A 66 -0.03 -17.71 -4.03
C GLN A 66 -0.62 -16.38 -4.54
N LEU A 67 0.05 -15.27 -4.24
CA LEU A 67 -0.37 -13.91 -4.62
C LEU A 67 0.85 -13.21 -5.27
N PRO A 68 1.20 -13.57 -6.51
CA PRO A 68 2.39 -13.06 -7.20
C PRO A 68 2.14 -11.66 -7.76
N GLN A 69 1.87 -10.72 -6.85
CA GLN A 69 1.69 -9.30 -7.15
C GLN A 69 2.70 -8.46 -6.38
N ASN A 70 3.32 -7.52 -7.07
CA ASN A 70 4.32 -6.61 -6.52
C ASN A 70 3.71 -5.20 -6.41
N PRO A 71 3.18 -4.80 -5.23
CA PRO A 71 2.68 -3.44 -5.06
C PRO A 71 3.73 -2.40 -5.44
N GLN A 72 3.29 -1.25 -5.91
CA GLN A 72 4.15 -0.12 -6.28
C GLN A 72 3.76 1.14 -5.53
N LEU A 73 4.75 1.97 -5.21
CA LEU A 73 4.55 3.32 -4.68
C LEU A 73 5.14 4.31 -5.69
N PHE A 74 4.30 5.20 -6.20
CA PHE A 74 4.67 6.28 -7.12
C PHE A 74 4.47 7.64 -6.46
N GLY A 75 5.23 8.63 -6.91
CA GLY A 75 5.23 9.99 -6.39
C GLY A 75 6.62 10.47 -5.99
N SER A 76 6.75 11.78 -5.78
CA SER A 76 8.02 12.43 -5.42
C SER A 76 8.56 11.95 -4.07
N ALA A 77 9.85 12.16 -3.81
CA ALA A 77 10.44 11.86 -2.50
C ALA A 77 9.73 12.61 -1.36
N SER A 78 9.23 13.82 -1.63
CA SER A 78 8.43 14.61 -0.70
C SER A 78 7.05 13.97 -0.46
N ALA A 79 6.35 13.56 -1.53
CA ALA A 79 5.03 12.93 -1.40
C ALA A 79 5.07 11.63 -0.60
N ARG A 80 6.11 10.81 -0.80
CA ARG A 80 6.31 9.55 -0.06
C ARG A 80 6.54 9.76 1.45
N LYS A 81 7.00 10.95 1.86
CA LYS A 81 7.21 11.33 3.27
C LYS A 81 6.00 12.00 3.92
N TRP A 82 4.89 12.17 3.19
CA TRP A 82 3.67 12.68 3.81
C TRP A 82 3.18 11.73 4.90
N LYS A 83 2.69 12.30 6.00
CA LYS A 83 2.03 11.54 7.06
C LYS A 83 0.70 10.99 6.55
N VAL A 84 0.42 9.75 6.90
CA VAL A 84 -0.83 9.04 6.49
C VAL A 84 -2.06 9.64 7.18
N PHE A 85 -1.92 10.15 8.40
CA PHE A 85 -3.02 10.62 9.25
C PHE A 85 -3.05 12.14 9.49
N ALA A 86 -2.41 12.94 8.64
CA ALA A 86 -2.34 14.41 8.77
C ALA A 86 -3.14 15.14 7.71
#